data_AF-A0A6I6K1M7-F1
#
_entry.id   AF-A0A6I6K1M7-F1
#
_cell.length_a   1.000
_cell.length_b   1.000
_cell.length_c   1.000
_cell.angle_alpha   90.00
_cell.angle_beta   90.00
_cell.angle_gamma   90.00
#
_symmetry.space_group_name_H-M   'P 1'
#
loop_
_entity.id
_entity.type
_entity.pdbx_description
1 polymer ?
#
loop_
_entity_poly.entity_id
_entity_poly.type
_entity_poly.pdbx_seq_one_letter_code
_entity_poly.pdbx_strand_id
1 'polypeptide(L)'
;MKPRHFILFIFIHLSFLFLNSYPQVIVGNRVLKTEPHPSFEYKIIVKLYDIKSRGLVEQWTFINRAEEITPANFNQLLKEGKIIPDGKHLLFHPNLKVMLEENFSSGFKTGKIIGYYESGEVKFKGNQNLALNGKLTHYYKNGNLKKEENFKGGILSGKTISYFPNGNIKSKAEFQNLLLNGKYTSYHENDLVKRKATFEMGKAVHEKCFDESHEKIACKEFVVAPRFTEEKYNFKTELRKLDLHFHSGQTDTSYLEINLKVEPSGTVSLEGLNFGRKEELSPYLKQWLTELPRLKPATIDGNPIPCYLQLGVPVTGNKMLFESEPDSYTTTFRDFGTQENITTFHQEYRNLANEQVFIIVDNMPQFPGGEKALRNFISLNIRYPELAQKSRVQGKIYVTFVIDSKGRPGNVKISKSVHPLLDAEAIRVIKEMPDWKPGSQKGKPVNVSYTVPINFELTTSTQKSVPRYYRGTIISQ
;
A
#
# COMPACT_ATOMS: atom_id res chain seq x y z
N MET A 1 -29.58 79.17 9.85
CA MET A 1 -30.46 79.20 8.65
C MET A 1 -30.32 77.86 7.90
N LYS A 2 -31.36 77.39 7.20
CA LYS A 2 -31.32 76.29 6.19
C LYS A 2 -30.55 76.78 4.92
N PRO A 3 -30.05 75.96 3.97
CA PRO A 3 -30.56 74.67 3.40
C PRO A 3 -29.56 73.48 3.48
N ARG A 4 -29.79 72.18 3.18
CA ARG A 4 -30.74 71.32 2.41
C ARG A 4 -30.02 70.61 1.21
N HIS A 5 -30.11 69.26 1.15
CA HIS A 5 -29.79 68.35 0.02
C HIS A 5 -28.28 68.06 -0.26
N PHE A 6 -27.83 66.91 -0.81
CA PHE A 6 -28.44 65.59 -1.17
C PHE A 6 -27.30 64.51 -1.25
N ILE A 7 -27.63 63.22 -1.06
CA ILE A 7 -26.94 61.99 -1.56
C ILE A 7 -25.39 61.93 -1.59
N LEU A 8 -24.79 60.99 -0.83
CA LEU A 8 -24.06 59.85 -1.42
C LEU A 8 -23.90 58.69 -0.41
N PHE A 9 -24.39 57.50 -0.77
CA PHE A 9 -24.08 56.22 -0.13
C PHE A 9 -22.72 55.70 -0.66
N ILE A 10 -22.14 54.66 -0.03
CA ILE A 10 -20.87 53.98 -0.38
C ILE A 10 -19.61 54.72 0.10
N PHE A 11 -18.90 54.16 1.10
CA PHE A 11 -17.42 54.00 1.15
C PHE A 11 -16.83 53.45 2.49
N ILE A 12 -17.41 52.42 3.13
CA ILE A 12 -16.68 51.64 4.16
C ILE A 12 -17.00 50.15 4.07
N HIS A 13 -16.47 49.44 3.05
CA HIS A 13 -16.28 47.98 3.05
C HIS A 13 -15.43 47.54 1.84
N LEU A 14 -14.13 47.88 1.83
CA LEU A 14 -13.21 47.45 0.76
C LEU A 14 -11.78 47.16 1.27
N SER A 15 -11.67 46.32 2.30
CA SER A 15 -10.37 45.95 2.91
C SER A 15 -10.21 44.45 3.17
N PHE A 16 -10.91 43.57 2.43
CA PHE A 16 -10.80 42.10 2.55
C PHE A 16 -11.01 41.36 1.22
N LEU A 17 -10.32 41.81 0.15
CA LEU A 17 -10.33 41.15 -1.17
C LEU A 17 -8.92 40.95 -1.76
N PHE A 18 -7.96 40.53 -0.94
CA PHE A 18 -6.67 39.98 -1.41
C PHE A 18 -6.23 38.80 -0.52
N LEU A 19 -6.92 37.66 -0.67
CA LEU A 19 -6.51 36.37 -0.12
C LEU A 19 -6.71 35.27 -1.18
N ASN A 20 -5.73 35.18 -2.08
CA ASN A 20 -5.40 34.07 -2.98
C ASN A 20 -6.53 33.06 -3.29
N SER A 21 -7.38 33.40 -4.26
CA SER A 21 -8.23 32.44 -4.97
C SER A 21 -7.39 31.56 -5.91
N TYR A 22 -6.62 30.62 -5.35
CA TYR A 22 -5.95 29.59 -6.17
C TYR A 22 -7.00 28.78 -6.96
N PRO A 23 -6.78 28.53 -8.27
CA PRO A 23 -7.74 27.80 -9.09
C PRO A 23 -7.90 26.36 -8.59
N GLN A 24 -9.14 25.92 -8.48
CA GLN A 24 -9.51 24.57 -8.04
C GLN A 24 -9.59 23.65 -9.26
N VAL A 25 -8.98 22.45 -9.20
CA VAL A 25 -9.28 21.38 -10.15
C VAL A 25 -9.90 20.18 -9.44
N ILE A 26 -10.85 19.62 -10.16
CA ILE A 26 -11.61 18.42 -9.82
C ILE A 26 -10.82 17.20 -10.30
N VAL A 27 -10.33 16.39 -9.36
CA VAL A 27 -9.74 15.06 -9.62
C VAL A 27 -10.76 14.02 -9.17
N GLY A 28 -11.61 13.55 -10.11
CA GLY A 28 -12.76 12.71 -9.79
C GLY A 28 -13.77 13.45 -8.92
N ASN A 29 -13.99 12.99 -7.68
CA ASN A 29 -14.87 13.66 -6.71
C ASN A 29 -14.10 14.56 -5.71
N ARG A 30 -12.87 14.97 -6.00
CA ARG A 30 -12.01 15.71 -5.06
C ARG A 30 -11.53 17.05 -5.61
N VAL A 31 -11.43 18.07 -4.75
CA VAL A 31 -10.79 19.36 -5.03
C VAL A 31 -9.35 19.35 -4.55
N LEU A 32 -8.40 19.68 -5.43
CA LEU A 32 -7.00 19.85 -5.07
C LEU A 32 -6.69 21.33 -4.75
N LYS A 33 -5.98 21.56 -3.64
CA LYS A 33 -5.35 22.85 -3.29
C LYS A 33 -3.87 22.64 -2.99
N THR A 34 -3.05 23.63 -3.31
CA THR A 34 -1.60 23.63 -3.05
C THR A 34 -1.21 24.82 -2.17
N GLU A 35 -0.17 24.63 -1.36
CA GLU A 35 0.45 25.68 -0.54
C GLU A 35 1.96 25.44 -0.43
N PRO A 36 2.81 26.48 -0.41
CA PRO A 36 4.26 26.31 -0.23
C PRO A 36 4.57 25.74 1.15
N HIS A 37 5.59 24.88 1.26
CA HIS A 37 5.97 24.32 2.55
C HIS A 37 6.66 25.38 3.43
N PRO A 38 6.24 25.59 4.70
CA PRO A 38 6.65 26.75 5.51
C PRO A 38 8.14 26.83 5.85
N SER A 39 8.87 25.71 5.73
CA SER A 39 10.31 25.62 6.09
C SER A 39 11.22 25.17 4.95
N PHE A 40 10.68 24.87 3.76
CA PHE A 40 11.46 24.27 2.66
C PHE A 40 10.94 24.78 1.31
N GLU A 41 11.62 25.75 0.71
CA GLU A 41 11.22 26.39 -0.56
C GLU A 41 11.10 25.40 -1.73
N TYR A 42 11.88 24.32 -1.70
CA TYR A 42 11.82 23.24 -2.68
C TYR A 42 10.70 22.22 -2.41
N LYS A 43 9.79 22.49 -1.47
CA LYS A 43 8.66 21.62 -1.14
C LYS A 43 7.31 22.32 -1.24
N ILE A 44 6.30 21.52 -1.55
CA ILE A 44 4.90 21.94 -1.64
C ILE A 44 4.03 20.98 -0.82
N ILE A 45 3.03 21.53 -0.15
CA ILE A 45 1.98 20.77 0.52
C ILE A 45 0.76 20.76 -0.40
N VAL A 46 0.14 19.59 -0.54
CA VAL A 46 -1.01 19.37 -1.41
C VAL A 46 -2.14 18.80 -0.57
N LYS A 47 -3.30 19.45 -0.59
CA LYS A 47 -4.49 19.08 0.17
C LYS A 47 -5.61 18.69 -0.78
N LEU A 48 -6.20 17.52 -0.55
CA LEU A 48 -7.33 17.00 -1.30
C LEU A 48 -8.57 17.03 -0.40
N TYR A 49 -9.62 17.66 -0.91
CA TYR A 49 -10.91 17.78 -0.24
C TYR A 49 -11.97 16.98 -1.01
N ASP A 50 -12.86 16.27 -0.34
CA ASP A 50 -14.01 15.65 -1.00
C ASP A 50 -15.07 16.72 -1.38
N ILE A 51 -15.61 16.66 -2.60
CA ILE A 51 -16.53 17.68 -3.12
C ILE A 51 -17.85 17.74 -2.35
N LYS A 52 -18.37 16.59 -1.89
CA LYS A 52 -19.71 16.49 -1.29
C LYS A 52 -19.70 16.98 0.16
N SER A 53 -18.77 16.47 0.96
CA SER A 53 -18.59 16.82 2.38
C SER A 53 -17.82 18.13 2.58
N ARG A 54 -17.03 18.57 1.57
CA ARG A 54 -16.03 19.64 1.67
C ARG A 54 -14.92 19.36 2.70
N GLY A 55 -14.86 18.14 3.25
CA GLY A 55 -13.87 17.72 4.23
C GLY A 55 -12.49 17.47 3.60
N LEU A 56 -11.42 17.79 4.33
CA LEU A 56 -10.06 17.37 3.98
C LEU A 56 -9.97 15.85 4.13
N VAL A 57 -9.63 15.14 3.06
CA VAL A 57 -9.51 13.67 3.07
C VAL A 57 -8.06 13.20 3.06
N GLU A 58 -7.15 14.00 2.51
CA GLU A 58 -5.77 13.60 2.24
C GLU A 58 -4.85 14.82 2.11
N GLN A 59 -3.64 14.74 2.68
CA GLN A 59 -2.62 15.77 2.60
C GLN A 59 -1.25 15.14 2.34
N TRP A 60 -0.54 15.65 1.34
CA TRP A 60 0.80 15.22 0.96
C TRP A 60 1.83 16.34 1.13
N THR A 61 3.08 15.95 1.35
CA THR A 61 4.25 16.80 1.16
C THR A 61 5.06 16.26 -0.02
N PHE A 62 5.38 17.11 -1.00
CA PHE A 62 6.22 16.76 -2.14
C PHE A 62 7.45 17.65 -2.20
N ILE A 63 8.58 17.10 -2.65
CA ILE A 63 9.60 17.86 -3.38
C ILE A 63 8.95 18.39 -4.65
N ASN A 64 9.07 19.70 -4.88
CA ASN A 64 8.76 20.35 -6.15
C ASN A 64 10.03 20.43 -7.02
N ARG A 65 9.97 19.97 -8.28
CA ARG A 65 11.01 20.14 -9.31
C ARG A 65 10.46 20.77 -10.60
N ALA A 66 9.28 21.38 -10.54
CA ALA A 66 8.61 22.10 -11.61
C ALA A 66 8.63 23.62 -11.34
N GLU A 67 8.64 24.42 -12.42
CA GLU A 67 8.50 25.87 -12.34
C GLU A 67 7.07 26.26 -11.93
N GLU A 68 6.06 25.58 -12.49
CA GLU A 68 4.65 25.78 -12.17
C GLU A 68 3.94 24.43 -11.93
N ILE A 69 3.26 24.33 -10.77
CA ILE A 69 2.32 23.24 -10.48
C ILE A 69 0.92 23.82 -10.56
N THR A 70 0.18 23.42 -11.59
CA THR A 70 -1.26 23.68 -11.68
C THR A 70 -2.02 22.42 -11.27
N PRO A 71 -3.21 22.54 -10.67
CA PRO A 71 -4.01 21.36 -10.38
C PRO A 71 -4.43 20.55 -11.63
N ALA A 72 -4.29 21.12 -12.84
CA ALA A 72 -4.48 20.42 -14.12
C ALA A 72 -3.26 19.60 -14.56
N ASN A 73 -2.02 20.09 -14.31
CA ASN A 73 -0.79 19.35 -14.67
C ASN A 73 -0.30 18.40 -13.56
N PHE A 74 -0.85 18.49 -12.35
CA PHE A 74 -0.41 17.74 -11.16
C PHE A 74 -0.15 16.24 -11.40
N ASN A 75 -1.12 15.52 -11.98
CA ASN A 75 -1.00 14.08 -12.24
C ASN A 75 0.09 13.76 -13.28
N GLN A 76 0.27 14.64 -14.28
CA GLN A 76 1.35 14.52 -15.26
C GLN A 76 2.71 14.77 -14.60
N LEU A 77 2.85 15.84 -13.80
CA LEU A 77 4.07 16.13 -13.07
C LEU A 77 4.46 14.99 -12.09
N LEU A 78 3.48 14.34 -11.48
CA LEU A 78 3.72 13.16 -10.62
C LEU A 78 4.25 11.98 -11.45
N LYS A 79 3.60 11.70 -12.59
CA LYS A 79 4.00 10.63 -13.53
C LYS A 79 5.40 10.85 -14.12
N GLU A 80 5.76 12.11 -14.40
CA GLU A 80 7.09 12.53 -14.89
C GLU A 80 8.14 12.63 -13.76
N GLY A 81 7.75 12.46 -12.49
CA GLY A 81 8.62 12.67 -11.33
C GLY A 81 9.07 14.13 -11.15
N LYS A 82 8.38 15.10 -11.76
CA LYS A 82 8.58 16.53 -11.54
C LYS A 82 8.10 16.97 -10.15
N ILE A 83 7.18 16.23 -9.55
CA ILE A 83 6.87 16.27 -8.11
C ILE A 83 7.05 14.89 -7.49
N ILE A 84 7.63 14.82 -6.29
CA ILE A 84 8.03 13.54 -5.66
C ILE A 84 7.71 13.56 -4.16
N PRO A 85 6.94 12.57 -3.61
CA PRO A 85 6.59 12.54 -2.18
C PRO A 85 7.81 12.62 -1.25
N ASP A 86 7.84 13.59 -0.35
CA ASP A 86 8.97 13.83 0.56
C ASP A 86 8.55 14.65 1.80
N GLY A 87 8.27 13.98 2.90
CA GLY A 87 7.67 14.52 4.11
C GLY A 87 6.43 13.72 4.52
N LYS A 88 5.51 14.35 5.27
CA LYS A 88 4.31 13.66 5.76
C LYS A 88 3.29 13.44 4.64
N HIS A 89 2.70 12.26 4.66
CA HIS A 89 1.45 11.91 4.01
C HIS A 89 0.43 11.62 5.11
N LEU A 90 -0.71 12.30 5.08
CA LEU A 90 -1.80 12.17 6.05
C LEU A 90 -3.08 11.80 5.32
N LEU A 91 -3.77 10.78 5.80
CA LEU A 91 -5.16 10.49 5.43
C LEU A 91 -6.07 10.80 6.61
N PHE A 92 -7.31 11.21 6.33
CA PHE A 92 -8.27 11.69 7.32
C PHE A 92 -9.56 10.88 7.30
N HIS A 93 -10.10 10.61 8.49
CA HIS A 93 -11.45 10.06 8.67
C HIS A 93 -12.51 11.10 8.24
N PRO A 94 -13.77 10.70 7.97
CA PRO A 94 -14.85 11.63 7.64
C PRO A 94 -15.07 12.74 8.70
N ASN A 95 -14.71 12.48 9.95
CA ASN A 95 -14.74 13.43 11.06
C ASN A 95 -13.52 14.38 11.15
N LEU A 96 -12.67 14.40 10.11
CA LEU A 96 -11.44 15.22 9.99
C LEU A 96 -10.31 14.88 10.98
N LYS A 97 -10.41 13.82 11.77
CA LYS A 97 -9.27 13.29 12.53
C LYS A 97 -8.31 12.53 11.61
N VAL A 98 -7.01 12.58 11.91
CA VAL A 98 -6.02 11.78 11.20
C VAL A 98 -6.35 10.29 11.37
N MET A 99 -6.28 9.56 10.27
CA MET A 99 -6.53 8.13 10.14
C MET A 99 -5.23 7.37 9.88
N LEU A 100 -4.36 7.95 9.06
CA LEU A 100 -3.04 7.43 8.75
C LEU A 100 -2.04 8.59 8.74
N GLU A 101 -0.89 8.35 9.36
CA GLU A 101 0.32 9.14 9.18
C GLU A 101 1.41 8.23 8.60
N GLU A 102 1.89 8.60 7.42
CA GLU A 102 3.05 8.02 6.76
C GLU A 102 4.10 9.11 6.51
N ASN A 103 5.36 8.69 6.39
CA ASN A 103 6.42 9.58 5.95
C ASN A 103 7.02 9.05 4.65
N PHE A 104 7.38 9.97 3.76
CA PHE A 104 8.08 9.68 2.51
C PHE A 104 9.42 10.38 2.49
N SER A 105 10.42 9.77 1.87
CA SER A 105 11.65 10.42 1.43
C SER A 105 11.90 10.03 -0.02
N SER A 106 12.10 11.02 -0.88
CA SER A 106 12.46 10.85 -2.29
C SER A 106 11.54 9.89 -3.07
N GLY A 107 10.24 9.93 -2.76
CA GLY A 107 9.19 9.13 -3.39
C GLY A 107 8.91 7.79 -2.72
N PHE A 108 9.52 7.51 -1.56
CA PHE A 108 9.46 6.22 -0.91
C PHE A 108 9.06 6.29 0.56
N LYS A 109 8.20 5.35 0.98
CA LYS A 109 7.78 5.21 2.39
C LYS A 109 9.00 5.00 3.29
N THR A 110 9.11 5.78 4.35
CA THR A 110 10.24 5.82 5.28
C THR A 110 9.76 6.11 6.70
N GLY A 111 10.56 5.78 7.71
CA GLY A 111 10.27 6.10 9.09
C GLY A 111 8.95 5.54 9.62
N LYS A 112 8.33 6.25 10.57
CA LYS A 112 7.14 5.76 11.26
C LYS A 112 5.92 5.79 10.34
N ILE A 113 5.18 4.69 10.38
CA ILE A 113 3.77 4.61 9.98
C ILE A 113 2.92 4.51 11.25
N ILE A 114 1.85 5.28 11.34
CA ILE A 114 0.90 5.26 12.46
C ILE A 114 -0.52 5.30 11.90
N GLY A 115 -1.33 4.30 12.23
CA GLY A 115 -2.76 4.29 11.95
C GLY A 115 -3.55 4.61 13.22
N TYR A 116 -4.67 5.31 13.08
CA TYR A 116 -5.52 5.76 14.18
C TYR A 116 -6.97 5.29 14.00
N TYR A 117 -7.64 5.00 15.11
CA TYR A 117 -9.09 4.82 15.13
C TYR A 117 -9.79 6.15 14.84
N GLU A 118 -11.04 6.09 14.37
CA GLU A 118 -11.87 7.29 14.13
C GLU A 118 -12.08 8.13 15.41
N SER A 119 -12.01 7.50 16.58
CA SER A 119 -12.01 8.17 17.89
C SER A 119 -10.70 8.93 18.19
N GLY A 120 -9.58 8.57 17.56
CA GLY A 120 -8.30 9.27 17.60
C GLY A 120 -7.16 8.51 18.29
N GLU A 121 -7.43 7.39 18.94
CA GLU A 121 -6.41 6.54 19.58
C GLU A 121 -5.60 5.78 18.51
N VAL A 122 -4.35 5.44 18.82
CA VAL A 122 -3.50 4.66 17.90
C VAL A 122 -4.09 3.26 17.70
N LYS A 123 -4.39 2.92 16.44
CA LYS A 123 -4.83 1.59 15.98
C LYS A 123 -3.62 0.68 15.72
N PHE A 124 -2.57 1.23 15.12
CA PHE A 124 -1.30 0.53 14.91
C PHE A 124 -0.12 1.50 14.72
N LYS A 125 1.10 1.03 14.96
CA LYS A 125 2.34 1.74 14.60
C LYS A 125 3.45 0.79 14.19
N GLY A 126 4.30 1.22 13.27
CA GLY A 126 5.47 0.45 12.81
C GLY A 126 6.54 1.36 12.23
N ASN A 127 7.60 0.75 11.70
CA ASN A 127 8.67 1.44 10.97
C ASN A 127 8.76 0.87 9.54
N GLN A 128 8.75 1.74 8.54
CA GLN A 128 8.84 1.39 7.14
C GLN A 128 10.15 1.92 6.58
N ASN A 129 10.86 1.11 5.80
CA ASN A 129 12.02 1.54 5.03
C ASN A 129 11.83 0.93 3.64
N LEU A 130 11.10 1.66 2.79
CA LEU A 130 10.53 1.28 1.48
C LEU A 130 9.49 0.16 1.48
N ALA A 131 9.77 -0.88 2.26
CA ALA A 131 8.82 -1.90 2.64
C ALA A 131 8.76 -1.95 4.18
N LEU A 132 7.71 -2.57 4.70
CA LEU A 132 7.60 -2.83 6.14
C LEU A 132 8.70 -3.83 6.54
N ASN A 133 9.60 -3.39 7.42
CA ASN A 133 10.76 -4.16 7.88
C ASN A 133 10.87 -4.02 9.40
N GLY A 134 10.91 -5.15 10.11
CA GLY A 134 10.80 -5.20 11.56
C GLY A 134 9.34 -5.24 12.02
N LYS A 135 9.07 -4.63 13.18
CA LYS A 135 7.86 -4.87 13.96
C LYS A 135 6.73 -3.89 13.64
N LEU A 136 5.55 -4.41 13.33
CA LEU A 136 4.26 -3.70 13.34
C LEU A 136 3.52 -4.05 14.63
N THR A 137 3.05 -3.04 15.35
CA THR A 137 2.36 -3.19 16.64
C THR A 137 0.94 -2.64 16.52
N HIS A 138 -0.05 -3.49 16.78
CA HIS A 138 -1.46 -3.15 16.79
C HIS A 138 -1.96 -3.03 18.22
N TYR A 139 -2.91 -2.14 18.41
CA TYR A 139 -3.53 -1.85 19.70
C TYR A 139 -5.04 -2.11 19.65
N TYR A 140 -5.63 -2.29 20.81
CA TYR A 140 -7.07 -2.17 21.02
C TYR A 140 -7.44 -0.70 21.27
N LYS A 141 -8.73 -0.35 21.16
CA LYS A 141 -9.22 1.02 21.45
C LYS A 141 -8.91 1.49 22.88
N ASN A 142 -8.78 0.56 23.84
CA ASN A 142 -8.37 0.86 25.22
C ASN A 142 -6.85 1.11 25.39
N GLY A 143 -6.07 1.10 24.32
CA GLY A 143 -4.61 1.29 24.34
C GLY A 143 -3.79 0.04 24.65
N ASN A 144 -4.40 -1.08 25.04
CA ASN A 144 -3.67 -2.33 25.28
C ASN A 144 -3.12 -2.91 23.97
N LEU A 145 -2.01 -3.64 24.06
CA LEU A 145 -1.47 -4.40 22.92
C LEU A 145 -2.53 -5.38 22.41
N LYS A 146 -2.69 -5.45 21.09
CA LYS A 146 -3.58 -6.39 20.40
C LYS A 146 -2.79 -7.45 19.66
N LYS A 147 -1.76 -7.02 18.92
CA LYS A 147 -0.96 -7.90 18.05
C LYS A 147 0.40 -7.28 17.77
N GLU A 148 1.40 -8.12 17.67
CA GLU A 148 2.77 -7.76 17.32
C GLU A 148 3.25 -8.68 16.22
N GLU A 149 3.60 -8.11 15.07
CA GLU A 149 3.93 -8.84 13.84
C GLU A 149 5.29 -8.41 13.32
N ASN A 150 6.13 -9.37 12.92
CA ASN A 150 7.43 -9.08 12.31
C ASN A 150 7.36 -9.24 10.79
N PHE A 151 7.96 -8.30 10.06
CA PHE A 151 7.98 -8.28 8.61
C PHE A 151 9.41 -8.18 8.07
N LYS A 152 9.66 -8.81 6.93
CA LYS A 152 10.91 -8.74 6.17
C LYS A 152 10.56 -8.46 4.71
N GLY A 153 10.92 -7.31 4.17
CA GLY A 153 10.57 -6.91 2.80
C GLY A 153 9.07 -6.74 2.55
N GLY A 154 8.28 -6.32 3.56
CA GLY A 154 6.82 -6.20 3.46
C GLY A 154 6.06 -7.52 3.63
N ILE A 155 6.77 -8.61 3.91
CA ILE A 155 6.26 -9.98 4.05
C ILE A 155 6.34 -10.39 5.53
N LEU A 156 5.22 -10.80 6.14
CA LEU A 156 5.16 -11.34 7.51
C LEU A 156 6.15 -12.50 7.65
N SER A 157 7.10 -12.38 8.57
CA SER A 157 8.20 -13.32 8.72
C SER A 157 8.85 -13.15 10.10
N GLY A 158 9.03 -14.26 10.81
CA GLY A 158 9.45 -14.29 12.20
C GLY A 158 8.29 -14.49 13.18
N LYS A 159 8.51 -14.12 14.43
CA LYS A 159 7.54 -14.35 15.52
C LYS A 159 6.41 -13.33 15.49
N THR A 160 5.20 -13.80 15.74
CA THR A 160 4.00 -13.00 15.95
C THR A 160 3.42 -13.31 17.32
N ILE A 161 2.98 -12.30 18.05
CA ILE A 161 2.29 -12.44 19.34
C ILE A 161 0.95 -11.74 19.23
N SER A 162 -0.12 -12.40 19.64
CA SER A 162 -1.45 -11.79 19.80
C SER A 162 -1.82 -11.77 21.27
N TYR A 163 -2.60 -10.78 21.67
CA TYR A 163 -3.01 -10.55 23.05
C TYR A 163 -4.54 -10.50 23.15
N PHE A 164 -5.07 -10.77 24.33
CA PHE A 164 -6.46 -10.51 24.68
C PHE A 164 -6.64 -9.05 25.13
N PRO A 165 -7.87 -8.49 25.16
CA PRO A 165 -8.11 -7.11 25.59
C PRO A 165 -7.67 -6.81 27.03
N ASN A 166 -7.58 -7.83 27.90
CA ASN A 166 -7.07 -7.75 29.27
C ASN A 166 -5.52 -7.67 29.36
N GLY A 167 -4.80 -7.88 28.25
CA GLY A 167 -3.33 -7.89 28.19
C GLY A 167 -2.68 -9.28 28.22
N ASN A 168 -3.44 -10.34 28.54
CA ASN A 168 -2.93 -11.71 28.55
C ASN A 168 -2.56 -12.20 27.14
N ILE A 169 -1.64 -13.16 27.03
CA ILE A 169 -1.17 -13.61 25.72
C ILE A 169 -2.20 -14.56 25.11
N LYS A 170 -2.78 -14.17 23.99
CA LYS A 170 -3.74 -14.97 23.23
C LYS A 170 -3.06 -16.05 22.39
N SER A 171 -1.97 -15.70 21.72
CA SER A 171 -1.19 -16.65 20.94
C SER A 171 0.25 -16.20 20.66
N LYS A 172 1.12 -17.17 20.41
CA LYS A 172 2.48 -17.01 19.88
C LYS A 172 2.59 -17.91 18.64
N ALA A 173 3.09 -17.36 17.54
CA ALA A 173 3.17 -18.05 16.26
C ALA A 173 4.46 -17.69 15.52
N GLU A 174 5.03 -18.65 14.79
CA GLU A 174 6.17 -18.45 13.91
C GLU A 174 5.71 -18.49 12.44
N PHE A 175 6.08 -17.45 11.70
CA PHE A 175 5.75 -17.29 10.29
C PHE A 175 7.01 -17.28 9.43
N GLN A 176 6.93 -17.91 8.26
CA GLN A 176 7.91 -17.77 7.20
C GLN A 176 7.17 -17.46 5.90
N ASN A 177 7.48 -16.31 5.31
CA ASN A 177 6.86 -15.84 4.07
C ASN A 177 5.33 -15.86 4.14
N LEU A 178 4.79 -15.32 5.24
CA LEU A 178 3.38 -15.25 5.65
C LEU A 178 2.66 -16.60 5.87
N LEU A 179 3.30 -17.75 5.64
CA LEU A 179 2.82 -19.07 6.08
C LEU A 179 3.19 -19.31 7.54
N LEU A 180 2.36 -20.02 8.31
CA LEU A 180 2.78 -20.59 9.59
C LEU A 180 3.86 -21.64 9.33
N ASN A 181 5.04 -21.45 9.92
CA ASN A 181 6.18 -22.36 9.79
C ASN A 181 7.00 -22.31 11.08
N GLY A 182 7.03 -23.42 11.81
CA GLY A 182 7.58 -23.49 13.17
C GLY A 182 6.50 -23.60 14.25
N LYS A 183 6.76 -23.03 15.43
CA LYS A 183 5.95 -23.24 16.64
C LYS A 183 4.71 -22.35 16.68
N TYR A 184 3.59 -22.95 17.09
CA TYR A 184 2.36 -22.27 17.46
C TYR A 184 1.95 -22.63 18.89
N THR A 185 1.51 -21.64 19.66
CA THR A 185 0.86 -21.87 20.95
C THR A 185 -0.25 -20.84 21.16
N SER A 186 -1.47 -21.28 21.43
CA SER A 186 -2.56 -20.44 21.91
C SER A 186 -2.91 -20.75 23.35
N TYR A 187 -3.52 -19.77 24.00
CA TYR A 187 -3.92 -19.82 25.40
C TYR A 187 -5.40 -19.44 25.53
N HIS A 188 -6.03 -19.88 26.61
CA HIS A 188 -7.32 -19.36 27.07
C HIS A 188 -7.09 -18.03 27.82
N GLU A 189 -8.15 -17.31 28.17
CA GLU A 189 -8.01 -16.00 28.85
C GLU A 189 -7.43 -16.13 30.28
N ASN A 190 -7.50 -17.32 30.88
CA ASN A 190 -6.90 -17.68 32.16
C ASN A 190 -5.40 -18.11 32.07
N ASP A 191 -4.72 -17.77 30.98
CA ASP A 191 -3.32 -18.10 30.64
C ASP A 191 -2.99 -19.60 30.54
N LEU A 192 -3.95 -20.53 30.71
CA LEU A 192 -3.74 -21.94 30.44
C LEU A 192 -3.61 -22.20 28.94
N VAL A 193 -2.72 -23.12 28.58
CA VAL A 193 -2.46 -23.46 27.17
C VAL A 193 -3.69 -24.13 26.56
N LYS A 194 -4.18 -23.58 25.45
CA LYS A 194 -5.32 -24.08 24.67
C LYS A 194 -4.89 -25.00 23.53
N ARG A 195 -3.87 -24.61 22.75
CA ARG A 195 -3.27 -25.44 21.69
C ARG A 195 -1.75 -25.28 21.72
N LYS A 196 -1.02 -26.38 21.58
CA LYS A 196 0.39 -26.41 21.16
C LYS A 196 0.46 -27.14 19.83
N ALA A 197 1.02 -26.51 18.80
CA ALA A 197 1.16 -27.11 17.49
C ALA A 197 2.51 -26.75 16.83
N THR A 198 2.94 -27.58 15.89
CA THR A 198 4.04 -27.30 14.96
C THR A 198 3.47 -27.28 13.55
N PHE A 199 3.82 -26.25 12.78
CA PHE A 199 3.37 -26.07 11.41
C PHE A 199 4.55 -26.19 10.44
N GLU A 200 4.30 -26.86 9.32
CA GLU A 200 5.19 -26.87 8.15
C GLU A 200 4.41 -26.33 6.94
N MET A 201 4.88 -25.21 6.39
CA MET A 201 4.28 -24.56 5.21
C MET A 201 2.75 -24.37 5.31
N GLY A 202 2.27 -23.93 6.48
CA GLY A 202 0.85 -23.70 6.78
C GLY A 202 0.05 -24.93 7.24
N LYS A 203 0.62 -26.15 7.19
CA LYS A 203 -0.04 -27.39 7.65
C LYS A 203 0.41 -27.77 9.05
N ALA A 204 -0.52 -28.13 9.93
CA ALA A 204 -0.16 -28.67 11.25
C ALA A 204 0.40 -30.10 11.09
N VAL A 205 1.63 -30.34 11.56
CA VAL A 205 2.26 -31.67 11.54
C VAL A 205 2.14 -32.39 12.89
N HIS A 206 2.11 -31.63 13.97
CA HIS A 206 1.92 -32.13 15.33
C HIS A 206 1.06 -31.14 16.12
N GLU A 207 0.07 -31.62 16.86
CA GLU A 207 -0.73 -30.78 17.75
C GLU A 207 -1.23 -31.49 19.01
N LYS A 208 -1.48 -30.69 20.05
CA LYS A 208 -2.13 -31.06 21.30
C LYS A 208 -3.05 -29.91 21.70
N CYS A 209 -4.30 -30.22 22.01
CA CYS A 209 -5.30 -29.25 22.45
C CYS A 209 -5.77 -29.57 23.87
N PHE A 210 -6.16 -28.53 24.60
CA PHE A 210 -6.62 -28.62 25.98
C PHE A 210 -7.83 -27.72 26.19
N ASP A 211 -8.71 -28.10 27.10
CA ASP A 211 -9.82 -27.26 27.56
C ASP A 211 -9.39 -26.24 28.62
N GLU A 212 -10.35 -25.53 29.21
CA GLU A 212 -10.12 -24.50 30.22
C GLU A 212 -9.67 -25.05 31.58
N SER A 213 -9.89 -26.36 31.82
CA SER A 213 -9.38 -27.12 32.98
C SER A 213 -7.97 -27.69 32.76
N HIS A 214 -7.39 -27.45 31.58
CA HIS A 214 -6.13 -28.03 31.11
C HIS A 214 -6.17 -29.55 30.84
N GLU A 215 -7.37 -30.15 30.70
CA GLU A 215 -7.49 -31.54 30.27
C GLU A 215 -7.28 -31.66 28.76
N LYS A 216 -6.65 -32.76 28.31
CA LYS A 216 -6.30 -32.96 26.90
C LYS A 216 -7.53 -33.37 26.09
N ILE A 217 -7.89 -32.55 25.10
CA ILE A 217 -9.03 -32.78 24.21
C ILE A 217 -8.58 -33.03 22.76
N ALA A 218 -9.51 -33.55 21.93
CA ALA A 218 -9.32 -33.60 20.48
C ALA A 218 -9.17 -32.19 19.89
N CYS A 219 -8.23 -32.02 18.96
CA CYS A 219 -8.04 -30.73 18.29
C CYS A 219 -9.15 -30.47 17.27
N LYS A 220 -9.77 -29.29 17.38
CA LYS A 220 -10.65 -28.74 16.33
C LYS A 220 -9.80 -28.24 15.16
N GLU A 221 -10.35 -28.21 13.96
CA GLU A 221 -9.70 -27.67 12.76
C GLU A 221 -9.05 -26.30 13.04
N PHE A 222 -7.83 -26.13 12.56
CA PHE A 222 -7.08 -24.91 12.83
C PHE A 222 -7.56 -23.71 12.01
N VAL A 223 -7.95 -23.93 10.75
CA VAL A 223 -8.60 -22.94 9.89
C VAL A 223 -9.97 -23.49 9.49
N VAL A 224 -11.02 -22.71 9.69
CA VAL A 224 -12.37 -23.01 9.19
C VAL A 224 -12.75 -21.91 8.21
N ALA A 225 -13.12 -22.29 6.99
CA ALA A 225 -13.61 -21.37 5.95
C ALA A 225 -14.99 -20.79 6.31
N PRO A 226 -15.36 -19.60 5.81
CA PRO A 226 -16.71 -19.06 6.04
C PRO A 226 -17.73 -19.93 5.30
N ARG A 227 -18.88 -20.20 5.92
CA ARG A 227 -19.93 -21.04 5.32
C ARG A 227 -21.32 -20.64 5.79
N PHE A 228 -22.35 -20.95 5.02
CA PHE A 228 -23.73 -20.72 5.45
C PHE A 228 -24.06 -21.50 6.73
N THR A 229 -24.95 -20.93 7.53
CA THR A 229 -25.36 -21.51 8.82
C THR A 229 -26.27 -22.72 8.63
N GLU A 230 -27.12 -22.69 7.59
CA GLU A 230 -27.99 -23.78 7.17
C GLU A 230 -27.52 -24.34 5.81
N GLU A 231 -27.52 -25.66 5.66
CA GLU A 231 -26.96 -26.37 4.49
C GLU A 231 -27.76 -26.16 3.20
N LYS A 232 -29.01 -25.66 3.29
CA LYS A 232 -29.86 -25.33 2.13
C LYS A 232 -29.37 -24.12 1.33
N TYR A 233 -28.47 -23.30 1.90
CA TYR A 233 -27.91 -22.12 1.24
C TYR A 233 -26.51 -22.40 0.68
N ASN A 234 -26.32 -22.07 -0.60
CA ASN A 234 -25.02 -22.09 -1.28
C ASN A 234 -24.93 -20.82 -2.14
N PHE A 235 -23.75 -20.18 -2.16
CA PHE A 235 -23.48 -18.97 -2.94
C PHE A 235 -23.88 -19.13 -4.42
N LYS A 236 -23.63 -20.30 -5.02
CA LYS A 236 -24.04 -20.60 -6.40
C LYS A 236 -25.55 -20.52 -6.60
N THR A 237 -26.34 -20.99 -5.63
CA THR A 237 -27.81 -20.98 -5.69
C THR A 237 -28.36 -19.59 -5.40
N GLU A 238 -27.78 -18.85 -4.47
CA GLU A 238 -28.20 -17.49 -4.15
C GLU A 238 -27.82 -16.48 -5.25
N LEU A 239 -26.64 -16.61 -5.87
CA LEU A 239 -26.24 -15.78 -7.01
C LEU A 239 -27.16 -15.98 -8.22
N ARG A 240 -27.70 -17.19 -8.43
CA ARG A 240 -28.67 -17.46 -9.51
C ARG A 240 -30.01 -16.73 -9.34
N LYS A 241 -30.31 -16.17 -8.16
CA LYS A 241 -31.51 -15.36 -7.90
C LYS A 241 -31.32 -13.88 -8.25
N LEU A 242 -30.08 -13.42 -8.43
CA LEU A 242 -29.81 -12.06 -8.90
C LEU A 242 -30.30 -11.93 -10.34
N ASP A 243 -31.38 -11.15 -10.52
CA ASP A 243 -31.75 -10.72 -11.85
C ASP A 243 -30.82 -9.59 -12.31
N LEU A 244 -30.15 -9.79 -13.43
CA LEU A 244 -29.12 -8.90 -13.91
C LEU A 244 -29.65 -7.74 -14.76
N HIS A 245 -30.87 -7.86 -15.32
CA HIS A 245 -31.66 -6.78 -15.93
C HIS A 245 -30.89 -5.70 -16.75
N PHE A 246 -29.80 -6.05 -17.44
CA PHE A 246 -29.04 -5.08 -18.24
C PHE A 246 -29.89 -4.58 -19.42
N HIS A 247 -29.91 -3.27 -19.63
CA HIS A 247 -30.84 -2.58 -20.53
C HIS A 247 -30.44 -2.61 -22.03
N SER A 248 -29.58 -3.56 -22.44
CA SER A 248 -29.01 -3.59 -23.79
C SER A 248 -28.94 -5.01 -24.35
N GLY A 249 -29.46 -5.22 -25.57
CA GLY A 249 -29.48 -6.52 -26.27
C GLY A 249 -28.13 -7.03 -26.81
N GLN A 250 -27.02 -6.74 -26.13
CA GLN A 250 -25.71 -7.33 -26.47
C GLN A 250 -25.52 -8.68 -25.77
N THR A 251 -25.10 -9.67 -26.56
CA THR A 251 -24.96 -11.09 -26.17
C THR A 251 -23.54 -11.49 -25.77
N ASP A 252 -22.59 -10.55 -25.82
CA ASP A 252 -21.17 -10.83 -25.58
C ASP A 252 -20.92 -11.43 -24.18
N THR A 253 -20.06 -12.43 -24.13
CA THR A 253 -19.69 -13.09 -22.88
C THR A 253 -18.63 -12.28 -22.16
N SER A 254 -18.96 -11.79 -20.97
CA SER A 254 -18.10 -10.97 -20.10
C SER A 254 -17.82 -11.71 -18.79
N TYR A 255 -16.65 -11.48 -18.18
CA TYR A 255 -16.35 -12.06 -16.86
C TYR A 255 -16.75 -11.07 -15.75
N LEU A 256 -17.55 -11.54 -14.80
CA LEU A 256 -17.98 -10.81 -13.61
C LEU A 256 -17.17 -11.29 -12.41
N GLU A 257 -16.43 -10.38 -11.78
CA GLU A 257 -15.70 -10.65 -10.54
C GLU A 257 -16.37 -9.89 -9.38
N ILE A 258 -16.84 -10.62 -8.38
CA ILE A 258 -17.43 -10.05 -7.17
C ILE A 258 -16.48 -10.32 -6.00
N ASN A 259 -15.98 -9.25 -5.38
CA ASN A 259 -15.15 -9.33 -4.18
C ASN A 259 -16.00 -8.95 -2.97
N LEU A 260 -16.24 -9.92 -2.10
CA LEU A 260 -17.02 -9.78 -0.86
C LEU A 260 -16.09 -9.82 0.36
N LYS A 261 -16.43 -9.09 1.42
CA LYS A 261 -15.86 -9.25 2.76
C LYS A 261 -16.87 -9.92 3.67
N VAL A 262 -16.43 -10.87 4.48
CA VAL A 262 -17.20 -11.49 5.56
C VAL A 262 -16.60 -11.04 6.87
N GLU A 263 -17.39 -10.38 7.70
CA GLU A 263 -16.97 -9.89 9.01
C GLU A 263 -16.98 -11.01 10.08
N PRO A 264 -16.27 -10.84 11.21
CA PRO A 264 -16.37 -11.73 12.37
C PRO A 264 -17.79 -11.96 12.91
N SER A 265 -18.75 -11.08 12.58
CA SER A 265 -20.18 -11.20 12.90
C SER A 265 -20.96 -12.14 11.96
N GLY A 266 -20.35 -12.62 10.88
CA GLY A 266 -21.04 -13.34 9.80
C GLY A 266 -21.74 -12.44 8.79
N THR A 267 -21.63 -11.11 8.93
CA THR A 267 -22.17 -10.12 7.98
C THR A 267 -21.32 -10.10 6.70
N VAL A 268 -21.94 -9.94 5.54
CA VAL A 268 -21.25 -9.87 4.23
C VAL A 268 -21.41 -8.50 3.59
N SER A 269 -20.35 -7.93 3.03
CA SER A 269 -20.36 -6.64 2.31
C SER A 269 -19.65 -6.72 0.95
N LEU A 270 -20.05 -5.86 0.01
CA LEU A 270 -19.40 -5.73 -1.31
C LEU A 270 -18.18 -4.82 -1.19
N GLU A 271 -16.99 -5.36 -1.42
CA GLU A 271 -15.73 -4.60 -1.43
C GLU A 271 -15.35 -4.13 -2.83
N GLY A 272 -15.55 -4.99 -3.84
CA GLY A 272 -15.12 -4.73 -5.20
C GLY A 272 -15.97 -5.44 -6.24
N LEU A 273 -16.07 -4.83 -7.41
CA LEU A 273 -16.85 -5.34 -8.54
C LEU A 273 -16.10 -5.03 -9.84
N ASN A 274 -15.53 -6.07 -10.45
CA ASN A 274 -14.86 -5.97 -11.74
C ASN A 274 -15.82 -6.47 -12.83
N PHE A 275 -16.49 -5.52 -13.48
CA PHE A 275 -17.45 -5.79 -14.55
C PHE A 275 -17.63 -4.52 -15.40
N GLY A 276 -17.88 -4.68 -16.70
CA GLY A 276 -18.06 -3.55 -17.62
C GLY A 276 -19.28 -2.67 -17.30
N ARG A 277 -20.31 -3.24 -16.65
CA ARG A 277 -21.54 -2.56 -16.20
C ARG A 277 -21.68 -2.58 -14.67
N LYS A 278 -20.57 -2.41 -13.94
CA LYS A 278 -20.54 -2.48 -12.46
C LYS A 278 -21.43 -1.42 -11.79
N GLU A 279 -21.64 -0.27 -12.43
CA GLU A 279 -22.52 0.81 -11.95
C GLU A 279 -23.99 0.39 -11.94
N GLU A 280 -24.45 -0.34 -12.96
CA GLU A 280 -25.82 -0.90 -13.03
C GLU A 280 -26.00 -2.02 -11.98
N LEU A 281 -25.00 -2.89 -11.82
CA LEU A 281 -25.10 -4.09 -10.98
C LEU A 281 -24.84 -3.83 -9.48
N SER A 282 -24.03 -2.82 -9.12
CA SER A 282 -23.65 -2.57 -7.73
C SER A 282 -24.83 -2.31 -6.77
N PRO A 283 -25.91 -1.59 -7.13
CA PRO A 283 -27.07 -1.40 -6.27
C PRO A 283 -27.76 -2.73 -5.93
N TYR A 284 -28.05 -3.55 -6.93
CA TYR A 284 -28.71 -4.85 -6.77
C TYR A 284 -27.86 -5.82 -5.94
N LEU A 285 -26.55 -5.90 -6.20
CA LEU A 285 -25.63 -6.70 -5.38
C LEU A 285 -25.62 -6.24 -3.92
N LYS A 286 -25.60 -4.92 -3.66
CA LYS A 286 -25.64 -4.40 -2.30
C LYS A 286 -26.94 -4.73 -1.59
N GLN A 287 -28.08 -4.65 -2.27
CA GLN A 287 -29.38 -5.07 -1.72
C GLN A 287 -29.39 -6.58 -1.42
N TRP A 288 -29.02 -7.43 -2.39
CA TRP A 288 -28.96 -8.89 -2.23
C TRP A 288 -28.08 -9.32 -1.05
N LEU A 289 -26.94 -8.67 -0.83
CA LEU A 289 -26.09 -8.93 0.34
C LEU A 289 -26.76 -8.62 1.69
N THR A 290 -27.73 -7.69 1.73
CA THR A 290 -28.53 -7.45 2.96
C THR A 290 -29.63 -8.50 3.17
N GLU A 291 -30.02 -9.21 2.11
CA GLU A 291 -31.03 -10.29 2.14
C GLU A 291 -30.40 -11.68 2.42
N LEU A 292 -29.07 -11.81 2.27
CA LEU A 292 -28.36 -13.06 2.56
C LEU A 292 -28.41 -13.43 4.06
N PRO A 293 -28.62 -14.73 4.40
CA PRO A 293 -28.48 -15.22 5.76
C PRO A 293 -27.02 -15.14 6.23
N ARG A 294 -26.81 -14.84 7.51
CA ARG A 294 -25.47 -14.71 8.09
C ARG A 294 -24.66 -16.00 7.95
N LEU A 295 -23.41 -15.83 7.53
CA LEU A 295 -22.43 -16.90 7.49
C LEU A 295 -21.93 -17.22 8.90
N LYS A 296 -21.52 -18.46 9.13
CA LYS A 296 -20.51 -18.75 10.14
C LYS A 296 -19.20 -18.11 9.63
N PRO A 297 -18.56 -17.23 10.41
CA PRO A 297 -17.36 -16.52 9.97
C PRO A 297 -16.20 -17.50 9.77
N ALA A 298 -15.20 -17.08 8.99
CA ALA A 298 -13.92 -17.79 8.99
C ALA A 298 -13.31 -17.76 10.40
N THR A 299 -12.66 -18.85 10.81
CA THR A 299 -11.96 -18.87 12.10
C THR A 299 -10.53 -19.37 11.98
N ILE A 300 -9.65 -18.83 12.84
CA ILE A 300 -8.30 -19.36 13.09
C ILE A 300 -8.20 -19.72 14.56
N ASP A 301 -7.92 -20.99 14.85
CA ASP A 301 -8.01 -21.61 16.18
C ASP A 301 -9.36 -21.31 16.87
N GLY A 302 -10.46 -21.35 16.11
CA GLY A 302 -11.81 -21.03 16.61
C GLY A 302 -12.06 -19.54 16.91
N ASN A 303 -11.12 -18.64 16.63
CA ASN A 303 -11.34 -17.19 16.71
C ASN A 303 -11.90 -16.67 15.38
N PRO A 304 -13.08 -16.03 15.36
CA PRO A 304 -13.58 -15.35 14.18
C PRO A 304 -12.60 -14.31 13.64
N ILE A 305 -12.38 -14.34 12.33
CA ILE A 305 -11.56 -13.37 11.59
C ILE A 305 -12.36 -12.78 10.42
N PRO A 306 -12.10 -11.52 10.02
CA PRO A 306 -12.57 -11.05 8.74
C PRO A 306 -11.88 -11.85 7.62
N CYS A 307 -12.63 -12.19 6.58
CA CYS A 307 -12.10 -12.82 5.38
C CYS A 307 -12.76 -12.24 4.13
N TYR A 308 -12.27 -12.63 2.96
CA TYR A 308 -12.80 -12.20 1.68
C TYR A 308 -13.21 -13.43 0.88
N LEU A 309 -14.16 -13.24 -0.03
CA LEU A 309 -14.63 -14.23 -0.99
C LEU A 309 -14.61 -13.57 -2.36
N GLN A 310 -13.77 -14.10 -3.24
CA GLN A 310 -13.69 -13.70 -4.64
C GLN A 310 -14.51 -14.68 -5.46
N LEU A 311 -15.55 -14.19 -6.14
CA LEU A 311 -16.47 -14.99 -6.93
C LEU A 311 -16.35 -14.55 -8.39
N GLY A 312 -15.75 -15.41 -9.21
CA GLY A 312 -15.60 -15.19 -10.65
C GLY A 312 -16.66 -15.97 -11.43
N VAL A 313 -17.46 -15.28 -12.24
CA VAL A 313 -18.62 -15.86 -12.93
C VAL A 313 -18.67 -15.35 -14.38
N PRO A 314 -18.66 -16.23 -15.41
CA PRO A 314 -18.95 -15.81 -16.78
C PRO A 314 -20.42 -15.39 -16.93
N VAL A 315 -20.67 -14.29 -17.65
CA VAL A 315 -21.99 -13.70 -17.87
C VAL A 315 -22.20 -13.51 -19.37
N THR A 316 -23.31 -14.00 -19.93
CA THR A 316 -23.74 -13.73 -21.32
C THR A 316 -25.12 -13.08 -21.31
N GLY A 317 -25.27 -11.96 -22.01
CA GLY A 317 -26.47 -11.12 -21.91
C GLY A 317 -26.80 -10.82 -20.45
N ASN A 318 -28.00 -11.23 -20.02
CA ASN A 318 -28.51 -11.05 -18.65
C ASN A 318 -28.43 -12.33 -17.78
N LYS A 319 -27.59 -13.32 -18.15
CA LYS A 319 -27.49 -14.62 -17.44
C LYS A 319 -26.08 -14.91 -16.96
N MET A 320 -25.96 -15.30 -15.69
CA MET A 320 -24.76 -15.95 -15.15
C MET A 320 -24.67 -17.40 -15.65
N LEU A 321 -23.48 -17.79 -16.09
CA LEU A 321 -23.14 -19.15 -16.49
C LEU A 321 -22.35 -19.83 -15.36
N PHE A 322 -22.73 -21.06 -15.00
CA PHE A 322 -22.08 -21.84 -13.94
C PHE A 322 -21.86 -23.28 -14.42
N GLU A 323 -20.67 -23.59 -14.92
CA GLU A 323 -20.30 -24.94 -15.38
C GLU A 323 -19.99 -25.88 -14.20
N SER A 324 -19.33 -25.37 -13.15
CA SER A 324 -19.00 -26.09 -11.90
C SER A 324 -19.45 -25.31 -10.65
N GLU A 325 -19.19 -25.82 -9.44
CA GLU A 325 -19.17 -24.97 -8.23
C GLU A 325 -18.15 -23.83 -8.41
N PRO A 326 -18.35 -22.64 -7.83
CA PRO A 326 -17.36 -21.56 -7.90
C PRO A 326 -16.10 -21.95 -7.11
N ASP A 327 -15.11 -22.50 -7.81
CA ASP A 327 -13.81 -22.86 -7.26
C ASP A 327 -12.97 -21.64 -6.90
N SER A 328 -13.12 -21.10 -5.68
CA SER A 328 -12.00 -20.60 -4.86
C SER A 328 -12.42 -20.05 -3.49
N TYR A 329 -11.65 -20.40 -2.46
CA TYR A 329 -11.75 -19.82 -1.11
C TYR A 329 -10.44 -19.10 -0.77
N THR A 330 -10.33 -17.81 -1.12
CA THR A 330 -9.11 -17.00 -0.97
C THR A 330 -9.21 -16.02 0.23
N THR A 331 -8.44 -16.26 1.31
CA THR A 331 -8.40 -15.42 2.52
C THR A 331 -7.31 -14.31 2.45
N THR A 332 -7.68 -13.01 2.55
CA THR A 332 -6.83 -11.89 2.05
C THR A 332 -6.78 -10.47 2.82
N PHE A 333 -5.88 -10.10 3.78
CA PHE A 333 -5.98 -8.83 4.62
C PHE A 333 -4.69 -7.89 4.89
N ARG A 334 -4.42 -6.73 4.20
CA ARG A 334 -3.24 -5.76 4.37
C ARG A 334 -3.69 -4.29 4.48
N ASP A 335 -4.47 -3.93 5.49
CA ASP A 335 -4.83 -2.52 5.74
C ASP A 335 -3.60 -1.58 5.68
N PHE A 336 -3.61 -0.57 4.81
CA PHE A 336 -2.55 0.44 4.69
C PHE A 336 -3.04 1.87 4.34
N GLY A 337 -4.31 2.23 4.61
CA GLY A 337 -4.65 3.66 4.65
C GLY A 337 -6.10 4.09 4.82
N THR A 338 -7.05 3.35 4.28
CA THR A 338 -8.49 3.53 4.50
C THR A 338 -9.14 2.15 4.45
N GLN A 339 -9.71 1.70 5.58
CA GLN A 339 -10.42 0.43 5.72
C GLN A 339 -9.56 -0.83 5.46
N GLU A 340 -9.94 -1.92 6.12
CA GLU A 340 -9.22 -3.19 6.08
C GLU A 340 -9.23 -3.82 4.67
N ASN A 341 -8.06 -4.05 4.03
CA ASN A 341 -7.97 -4.70 2.70
C ASN A 341 -6.52 -5.12 2.28
N ILE A 342 -6.28 -6.31 1.63
CA ILE A 342 -5.10 -6.68 0.73
C ILE A 342 -3.90 -7.63 1.19
N THR A 343 -4.00 -8.61 2.12
CA THR A 343 -2.94 -9.67 2.38
C THR A 343 -3.47 -10.99 1.89
N THR A 344 -3.55 -11.19 0.59
CA THR A 344 -3.77 -12.49 -0.02
C THR A 344 -2.81 -13.54 0.54
N PHE A 345 -3.27 -14.36 1.49
CA PHE A 345 -2.51 -15.40 2.15
C PHE A 345 -3.40 -16.57 2.55
N HIS A 346 -3.79 -17.39 1.58
CA HIS A 346 -3.07 -18.67 1.45
C HIS A 346 -2.92 -19.27 0.03
N GLN A 347 -3.27 -18.58 -1.07
CA GLN A 347 -3.33 -19.26 -2.40
C GLN A 347 -2.47 -18.73 -3.56
N GLU A 348 -1.92 -17.51 -3.54
CA GLU A 348 -1.04 -17.04 -4.65
C GLU A 348 0.48 -17.21 -4.42
N TYR A 349 0.94 -17.36 -3.17
CA TYR A 349 2.38 -17.36 -2.87
C TYR A 349 3.12 -18.68 -3.07
N ARG A 350 2.57 -19.61 -3.86
CA ARG A 350 3.33 -20.76 -4.38
C ARG A 350 4.49 -20.31 -5.30
N ASN A 351 4.44 -19.09 -5.84
CA ASN A 351 5.35 -18.61 -6.90
C ASN A 351 6.21 -17.35 -6.57
N LEU A 352 6.15 -16.77 -5.36
CA LEU A 352 6.95 -15.57 -5.00
C LEU A 352 7.65 -15.65 -3.62
N ALA A 353 7.41 -16.69 -2.83
CA ALA A 353 7.97 -16.83 -1.48
C ALA A 353 9.39 -17.45 -1.42
N ASN A 354 9.93 -17.98 -2.52
CA ASN A 354 11.03 -18.94 -2.48
C ASN A 354 12.45 -18.35 -2.59
N GLU A 355 12.61 -17.04 -2.75
CA GLU A 355 13.89 -16.49 -3.21
C GLU A 355 14.54 -15.54 -2.19
N GLN A 356 15.41 -16.14 -1.38
CA GLN A 356 16.39 -15.45 -0.53
C GLN A 356 17.12 -14.37 -1.34
N VAL A 357 17.22 -13.15 -0.78
CA VAL A 357 18.03 -12.07 -1.34
C VAL A 357 19.46 -12.21 -0.83
N PHE A 358 20.40 -12.37 -1.76
CA PHE A 358 21.83 -12.47 -1.49
C PHE A 358 22.53 -11.12 -1.65
N ILE A 359 23.68 -10.92 -1.00
CA ILE A 359 24.51 -9.71 -1.14
C ILE A 359 25.74 -10.02 -2.01
N ILE A 360 26.26 -11.25 -1.91
CA ILE A 360 27.35 -11.80 -2.69
C ILE A 360 26.87 -13.18 -3.17
N VAL A 361 27.17 -13.52 -4.42
CA VAL A 361 26.84 -14.79 -5.07
C VAL A 361 27.97 -15.20 -6.02
N ASP A 362 27.97 -16.46 -6.47
CA ASP A 362 29.02 -17.01 -7.36
C ASP A 362 29.16 -16.22 -8.67
N ASN A 363 28.03 -15.76 -9.25
CA ASN A 363 28.02 -14.85 -10.39
C ASN A 363 27.13 -13.65 -10.09
N MET A 364 27.71 -12.45 -9.99
CA MET A 364 26.94 -11.23 -9.75
C MET A 364 26.05 -10.86 -10.96
N PRO A 365 24.91 -10.17 -10.73
CA PRO A 365 24.10 -9.62 -11.81
C PRO A 365 24.91 -8.68 -12.70
N GLN A 366 24.61 -8.66 -14.00
CA GLN A 366 25.36 -7.87 -14.98
C GLN A 366 24.42 -7.01 -15.82
N PHE A 367 24.64 -5.70 -15.83
CA PHE A 367 23.91 -4.76 -16.70
C PHE A 367 24.16 -5.11 -18.18
N PRO A 368 23.21 -4.87 -19.11
CA PRO A 368 23.44 -5.08 -20.54
C PRO A 368 24.64 -4.25 -21.05
N GLY A 369 25.69 -4.92 -21.53
CA GLY A 369 26.96 -4.27 -21.91
C GLY A 369 27.94 -4.00 -20.74
N GLY A 370 27.63 -4.49 -19.54
CA GLY A 370 28.50 -4.45 -18.36
C GLY A 370 28.66 -3.07 -17.70
N GLU A 371 29.58 -2.99 -16.75
CA GLU A 371 29.80 -1.81 -15.88
C GLU A 371 30.04 -0.50 -16.65
N LYS A 372 30.70 -0.54 -17.82
CA LYS A 372 30.91 0.65 -18.64
C LYS A 372 29.60 1.14 -19.26
N ALA A 373 28.74 0.23 -19.72
CA ALA A 373 27.42 0.56 -20.23
C ALA A 373 26.51 1.08 -19.11
N LEU A 374 26.57 0.50 -17.90
CA LEU A 374 25.86 0.99 -16.72
C LEU A 374 26.21 2.44 -16.38
N ARG A 375 27.51 2.76 -16.29
CA ARG A 375 27.98 4.14 -16.03
C ARG A 375 27.54 5.11 -17.13
N ASN A 376 27.63 4.70 -18.39
CA ASN A 376 27.18 5.51 -19.53
C ASN A 376 25.66 5.74 -19.48
N PHE A 377 24.87 4.71 -19.21
CA PHE A 377 23.42 4.80 -19.07
C PHE A 377 23.02 5.81 -17.99
N ILE A 378 23.65 5.75 -16.82
CA ILE A 378 23.37 6.70 -15.74
C ILE A 378 23.79 8.11 -16.15
N SER A 379 25.01 8.30 -16.68
CA SER A 379 25.52 9.62 -17.10
C SER A 379 24.68 10.28 -18.19
N LEU A 380 24.07 9.50 -19.09
CA LEU A 380 23.21 10.00 -20.17
C LEU A 380 21.77 10.28 -19.72
N ASN A 381 21.23 9.51 -18.78
CA ASN A 381 19.83 9.63 -18.35
C ASN A 381 19.63 10.54 -17.12
N ILE A 382 20.69 10.83 -16.36
CA ILE A 382 20.60 11.64 -15.14
C ILE A 382 20.44 13.13 -15.45
N ARG A 383 19.49 13.80 -14.78
CA ARG A 383 19.16 15.21 -15.00
C ARG A 383 19.34 15.98 -13.69
N TYR A 384 20.35 16.84 -13.63
CA TYR A 384 20.63 17.62 -12.42
C TYR A 384 19.41 18.50 -12.05
N PRO A 385 18.75 18.30 -10.89
CA PRO A 385 17.56 19.07 -10.54
C PRO A 385 17.87 20.57 -10.45
N GLU A 386 17.10 21.42 -11.12
CA GLU A 386 17.39 22.86 -11.19
C GLU A 386 17.42 23.55 -9.83
N LEU A 387 16.55 23.16 -8.90
CA LEU A 387 16.61 23.67 -7.53
C LEU A 387 17.89 23.23 -6.81
N ALA A 388 18.41 22.03 -7.07
CA ALA A 388 19.68 21.60 -6.51
C ALA A 388 20.86 22.40 -7.11
N GLN A 389 20.78 22.77 -8.39
CA GLN A 389 21.76 23.68 -9.01
C GLN A 389 21.69 25.09 -8.39
N LYS A 390 20.48 25.68 -8.27
CA LYS A 390 20.25 27.00 -7.65
C LYS A 390 20.76 27.04 -6.20
N SER A 391 20.47 26.01 -5.42
CA SER A 391 20.93 25.85 -4.02
C SER A 391 22.37 25.31 -3.88
N ARG A 392 23.13 25.16 -4.98
CA ARG A 392 24.52 24.65 -5.02
C ARG A 392 24.75 23.29 -4.34
N VAL A 393 23.72 22.45 -4.32
CA VAL A 393 23.73 21.12 -3.68
C VAL A 393 24.42 20.12 -4.59
N GLN A 394 25.53 19.54 -4.13
CA GLN A 394 26.39 18.60 -4.87
C GLN A 394 26.94 17.49 -3.96
N GLY A 395 27.36 16.36 -4.55
CA GLY A 395 28.03 15.27 -3.84
C GLY A 395 27.68 13.86 -4.33
N LYS A 396 28.29 12.86 -3.68
CA LYS A 396 28.19 11.43 -4.01
C LYS A 396 27.17 10.70 -3.13
N ILE A 397 26.08 10.26 -3.73
CA ILE A 397 25.05 9.41 -3.11
C ILE A 397 25.25 7.93 -3.48
N TYR A 398 24.67 7.03 -2.69
CA TYR A 398 24.74 5.59 -2.90
C TYR A 398 23.33 5.02 -2.96
N VAL A 399 23.03 4.33 -4.05
CA VAL A 399 21.72 3.73 -4.31
C VAL A 399 21.88 2.21 -4.37
N THR A 400 21.18 1.51 -3.48
CA THR A 400 21.15 0.05 -3.43
C THR A 400 19.81 -0.43 -3.98
N PHE A 401 19.77 -1.50 -4.75
CA PHE A 401 18.53 -2.10 -5.25
C PHE A 401 18.65 -3.63 -5.26
N VAL A 402 17.59 -4.33 -5.64
CA VAL A 402 17.58 -5.79 -5.80
C VAL A 402 17.30 -6.11 -7.26
N ILE A 403 18.16 -6.90 -7.88
CA ILE A 403 17.89 -7.55 -9.17
C ILE A 403 17.20 -8.87 -8.84
N ASP A 404 16.02 -9.12 -9.41
CA ASP A 404 15.32 -10.39 -9.20
C ASP A 404 15.94 -11.56 -9.99
N SER A 405 15.51 -12.79 -9.72
CA SER A 405 15.95 -14.00 -10.45
C SER A 405 15.68 -13.95 -11.97
N LYS A 406 14.85 -13.02 -12.44
CA LYS A 406 14.56 -12.76 -13.87
C LYS A 406 15.37 -11.60 -14.45
N GLY A 407 16.22 -10.95 -13.65
CA GLY A 407 17.06 -9.84 -14.08
C GLY A 407 16.46 -8.45 -13.85
N ARG A 408 15.27 -8.33 -13.27
CA ARG A 408 14.54 -7.05 -13.22
C ARG A 408 14.94 -6.24 -11.98
N PRO A 409 15.31 -4.96 -12.11
CA PRO A 409 15.66 -4.12 -10.96
C PRO A 409 14.41 -3.69 -10.18
N GLY A 410 14.46 -3.83 -8.86
CA GLY A 410 13.39 -3.46 -7.93
C GLY A 410 13.91 -3.13 -6.53
N ASN A 411 13.01 -2.85 -5.58
CA ASN A 411 13.35 -2.56 -4.17
C ASN A 411 14.49 -1.52 -3.98
N VAL A 412 14.47 -0.45 -4.78
CA VAL A 412 15.51 0.60 -4.82
C VAL A 412 15.50 1.45 -3.55
N LYS A 413 16.64 1.58 -2.86
CA LYS A 413 16.83 2.33 -1.62
C LYS A 413 18.04 3.26 -1.71
N ILE A 414 17.98 4.41 -1.05
CA ILE A 414 19.17 5.22 -0.78
C ILE A 414 19.88 4.62 0.43
N SER A 415 21.13 4.21 0.26
CA SER A 415 21.99 3.71 1.35
C SER A 415 22.90 4.79 1.93
N LYS A 416 23.18 5.85 1.16
CA LYS A 416 23.78 7.10 1.66
C LYS A 416 23.26 8.28 0.85
N SER A 417 22.56 9.18 1.53
CA SER A 417 21.99 10.41 0.98
C SER A 417 22.98 11.58 1.05
N VAL A 418 22.78 12.58 0.18
CA VAL A 418 23.36 13.92 0.27
C VAL A 418 22.25 14.96 0.37
N HIS A 419 21.23 14.84 -0.48
CA HIS A 419 20.07 15.71 -0.46
C HIS A 419 18.87 15.07 -1.18
N PRO A 420 17.62 15.21 -0.67
CA PRO A 420 16.45 14.56 -1.26
C PRO A 420 16.21 14.88 -2.75
N LEU A 421 16.55 16.08 -3.23
CA LEU A 421 16.48 16.41 -4.66
C LEU A 421 17.34 15.47 -5.54
N LEU A 422 18.55 15.12 -5.07
CA LEU A 422 19.51 14.30 -5.80
C LEU A 422 19.14 12.81 -5.70
N ASP A 423 18.77 12.37 -4.49
CA ASP A 423 18.26 11.03 -4.18
C ASP A 423 17.09 10.68 -5.11
N ALA A 424 16.08 11.55 -5.16
CA ALA A 424 14.86 11.38 -5.95
C ALA A 424 15.13 11.27 -7.47
N GLU A 425 16.14 11.97 -7.97
CA GLU A 425 16.58 11.85 -9.36
C GLU A 425 17.28 10.52 -9.65
N ALA A 426 18.20 10.12 -8.78
CA ALA A 426 18.91 8.85 -8.96
C ALA A 426 17.96 7.65 -8.89
N ILE A 427 16.94 7.71 -8.01
CA ILE A 427 15.88 6.70 -7.92
C ILE A 427 15.12 6.56 -9.24
N ARG A 428 14.80 7.68 -9.91
CA ARG A 428 14.15 7.67 -11.23
C ARG A 428 15.03 6.93 -12.25
N VAL A 429 16.32 7.27 -12.31
CA VAL A 429 17.29 6.64 -13.24
C VAL A 429 17.46 5.14 -12.98
N ILE A 430 17.48 4.68 -11.72
CA ILE A 430 17.53 3.23 -11.43
C ILE A 430 16.24 2.52 -11.89
N LYS A 431 15.06 3.14 -11.72
CA LYS A 431 13.77 2.56 -12.14
C LYS A 431 13.58 2.48 -13.66
N GLU A 432 14.32 3.27 -14.42
CA GLU A 432 14.32 3.27 -15.89
C GLU A 432 15.34 2.29 -16.50
N MET A 433 16.09 1.55 -15.67
CA MET A 433 17.08 0.58 -16.17
C MET A 433 16.41 -0.59 -16.91
N PRO A 434 17.01 -1.06 -18.03
CA PRO A 434 16.61 -2.32 -18.67
C PRO A 434 16.88 -3.53 -17.78
N ASP A 435 16.31 -4.67 -18.15
CA ASP A 435 16.55 -5.96 -17.50
C ASP A 435 18.04 -6.35 -17.58
N TRP A 436 18.56 -6.84 -16.45
CA TRP A 436 19.94 -7.28 -16.27
C TRP A 436 20.06 -8.79 -16.58
N LYS A 437 21.28 -9.27 -16.79
CA LYS A 437 21.56 -10.70 -16.56
C LYS A 437 21.44 -10.96 -15.05
N PRO A 438 20.58 -11.90 -14.59
CA PRO A 438 20.41 -12.17 -13.17
C PRO A 438 21.68 -12.75 -12.54
N GLY A 439 21.84 -12.54 -11.24
CA GLY A 439 22.90 -13.19 -10.47
C GLY A 439 22.56 -14.65 -10.18
N SER A 440 23.58 -15.49 -9.98
CA SER A 440 23.38 -16.91 -9.71
C SER A 440 24.25 -17.46 -8.59
N GLN A 441 23.66 -18.37 -7.81
CA GLN A 441 24.27 -19.10 -6.71
C GLN A 441 24.08 -20.60 -6.95
N LYS A 442 25.17 -21.38 -6.95
CA LYS A 442 25.20 -22.81 -7.28
C LYS A 442 24.52 -23.10 -8.64
N GLY A 443 24.74 -22.22 -9.61
CA GLY A 443 24.17 -22.29 -10.96
C GLY A 443 22.69 -21.91 -11.07
N LYS A 444 21.97 -21.63 -9.97
CA LYS A 444 20.57 -21.21 -10.00
C LYS A 444 20.45 -19.69 -9.95
N PRO A 445 19.57 -19.06 -10.74
CA PRO A 445 19.32 -17.62 -10.63
C PRO A 445 18.68 -17.31 -9.27
N VAL A 446 19.10 -16.20 -8.66
CA VAL A 446 18.62 -15.77 -7.33
C VAL A 446 18.50 -14.26 -7.27
N ASN A 447 17.72 -13.77 -6.31
CA ASN A 447 17.61 -12.35 -6.02
C ASN A 447 18.92 -11.82 -5.42
N VAL A 448 19.48 -10.73 -5.96
CA VAL A 448 20.76 -10.16 -5.48
C VAL A 448 20.63 -8.67 -5.22
N SER A 449 21.14 -8.21 -4.08
CA SER A 449 21.25 -6.79 -3.76
C SER A 449 22.52 -6.18 -4.35
N TYR A 450 22.37 -5.10 -5.13
CA TYR A 450 23.44 -4.41 -5.83
C TYR A 450 23.48 -2.93 -5.42
N THR A 451 24.65 -2.28 -5.40
CA THR A 451 24.77 -0.86 -5.00
C THR A 451 25.59 -0.07 -6.03
N VAL A 452 25.04 1.05 -6.48
CA VAL A 452 25.69 1.98 -7.41
C VAL A 452 25.94 3.33 -6.73
N PRO A 453 27.17 3.86 -6.74
CA PRO A 453 27.44 5.24 -6.38
C PRO A 453 27.10 6.19 -7.55
N ILE A 454 26.41 7.29 -7.27
CA ILE A 454 26.07 8.33 -8.24
C ILE A 454 26.55 9.67 -7.70
N ASN A 455 27.26 10.43 -8.53
CA ASN A 455 27.91 11.68 -8.13
C ASN A 455 27.35 12.86 -8.92
N PHE A 456 26.93 13.90 -8.21
CA PHE A 456 26.42 15.14 -8.76
C PHE A 456 27.45 16.25 -8.52
N GLU A 457 28.01 16.80 -9.59
CA GLU A 457 29.02 17.86 -9.55
C GLU A 457 28.59 19.04 -10.42
N LEU A 458 28.76 20.25 -9.90
CA LEU A 458 28.47 21.49 -10.64
C LEU A 458 29.71 21.91 -11.43
N THR A 459 29.67 21.78 -12.75
CA THR A 459 30.75 22.22 -13.63
C THR A 459 30.72 23.73 -13.82
N THR A 460 31.68 24.46 -13.26
CA THR A 460 31.83 25.90 -13.44
C THR A 460 32.26 26.25 -14.86
N SER A 461 31.33 26.75 -15.68
CA SER A 461 31.62 27.15 -17.06
C SER A 461 32.30 28.53 -17.14
N THR A 462 33.63 28.56 -17.19
CA THR A 462 34.38 29.75 -17.64
C THR A 462 34.41 29.81 -19.17
N GLN A 463 33.44 30.54 -19.73
CA GLN A 463 33.36 31.11 -21.11
C GLN A 463 34.06 30.37 -22.28
N LYS A 464 33.26 29.70 -23.12
CA LYS A 464 32.92 30.16 -24.49
C LYS A 464 31.79 29.31 -25.09
N SER A 465 31.07 29.86 -26.07
CA SER A 465 29.70 29.49 -26.46
C SER A 465 29.55 28.27 -27.38
N VAL A 466 29.01 27.16 -26.86
CA VAL A 466 28.36 26.02 -27.57
C VAL A 466 27.27 25.45 -26.63
N PRO A 467 26.09 24.96 -27.09
CA PRO A 467 24.92 24.71 -26.23
C PRO A 467 25.07 23.66 -25.10
N ARG A 468 24.26 23.86 -24.04
CA ARG A 468 24.32 23.19 -22.73
C ARG A 468 23.94 21.70 -22.75
N TYR A 469 24.81 20.87 -22.20
CA TYR A 469 24.43 19.64 -21.46
C TYR A 469 25.39 19.44 -20.27
N TYR A 470 24.93 19.67 -19.04
CA TYR A 470 25.68 19.37 -17.82
C TYR A 470 25.51 17.87 -17.48
N ARG A 471 26.61 17.13 -17.34
CA ARG A 471 26.61 15.67 -17.08
C ARG A 471 27.05 15.33 -15.66
N GLY A 472 26.47 14.28 -15.08
CA GLY A 472 27.00 13.61 -13.90
C GLY A 472 28.04 12.55 -14.27
N THR A 473 29.09 12.39 -13.46
CA THR A 473 30.26 11.54 -13.74
C THR A 473 30.54 10.58 -12.59
N ILE A 474 30.70 9.27 -12.86
CA ILE A 474 31.05 8.26 -11.84
C ILE A 474 32.53 7.91 -11.93
N ILE A 475 33.24 7.95 -10.80
CA ILE A 475 34.66 7.56 -10.65
C ILE A 475 34.76 6.14 -10.09
N SER A 476 35.67 5.34 -10.65
CA SER A 476 36.00 3.98 -10.22
C SER A 476 36.78 3.91 -8.91
N GLN A 477 36.48 2.90 -8.11
CA GLN A 477 37.43 2.18 -7.26
C GLN A 477 37.22 0.69 -7.48
#